data_AF-A0A7C4FAK0-F1
#
_entry.id   AF-A0A7C4FAK0-F1
#
_cell.length_a   1.000
_cell.length_b   1.000
_cell.length_c   1.000
_cell.angle_alpha   90.00
_cell.angle_beta   90.00
_cell.angle_gamma   90.00
#
_symmetry.space_group_name_H-M   'P 1'
#
loop_
_entity.id
_entity.type
_entity.pdbx_description
1 polymer ?
#
loop_
_entity_poly.entity_id
_entity_poly.type
_entity_poly.pdbx_seq_one_letter_code
_entity_poly.pdbx_strand_id
1 'polypeptide(L)'
;MPRLVIKGLVVSQGVVEGPLLVVRRVDPLEHLPRGEPGDVEAEAVRLRKAREVLRERLEELARILPESERGVVEAQLLMLDSLVSEAEDVVRNERVRAEHAVRRIYEKYAELLGSGGELFALRAQDLRDLARRLVSQLLGASAAWLDCRGRVLVAEELDPVEFMEAFSSGALGAVTRTGGLTSHVSILARLRGIPYMISRDLDVSLLRDGDWAILDCVSGQLLVEPSEAERERYRALAAELEELVKLYSREAHLDPVTVDGARIDVVCNAGSLEDVRAAPEYGCGGVGLFRIEFAYMARSEAPGEEELYELFKRGFALLAGRPLTIRAPDIGGDKPVNFLELPREPNPQLGVRGARLLLKYKEKLLKPLVRASLRAAVEGDLRLMFPMVSSVEEVEELVSFVREEAERMEAEGAAVRLPKLGVMVEVPSAALLAGELVGRGGLSFISFGTNDLTQYVLAADRGSPYVS
;
A
#
# COMPACT_ATOMS: atom_id res chain seq x y z
N MET A 1 -24.89 28.45 13.41
CA MET A 1 -23.88 28.67 12.36
C MET A 1 -24.09 27.64 11.27
N PRO A 2 -23.74 27.89 10.00
CA PRO A 2 -23.81 26.85 8.98
C PRO A 2 -22.96 25.65 9.42
N ARG A 3 -23.58 24.47 9.37
CA ARG A 3 -23.03 23.19 9.77
C ARG A 3 -21.76 22.88 8.97
N LEU A 4 -20.67 22.53 9.65
CA LEU A 4 -19.43 22.13 8.99
C LEU A 4 -19.41 20.60 8.82
N VAL A 5 -19.59 20.15 7.58
CA VAL A 5 -19.43 18.75 7.18
C VAL A 5 -18.29 18.71 6.17
N ILE A 6 -17.24 17.98 6.50
CA ILE A 6 -16.07 17.82 5.64
C ILE A 6 -16.09 16.41 5.06
N LYS A 7 -16.13 16.28 3.74
CA LYS A 7 -16.13 14.99 3.06
C LYS A 7 -14.72 14.60 2.67
N GLY A 8 -14.43 13.31 2.70
CA GLY A 8 -13.11 12.81 2.34
C GLY A 8 -13.11 11.38 1.85
N LEU A 9 -11.95 10.97 1.38
CA LEU A 9 -11.63 9.62 0.99
C LEU A 9 -11.38 8.78 2.25
N VAL A 10 -12.17 7.72 2.42
CA VAL A 10 -11.98 6.73 3.50
C VAL A 10 -10.72 5.93 3.23
N VAL A 11 -9.82 5.89 4.21
CA VAL A 11 -8.60 5.08 4.16
C VAL A 11 -8.79 3.80 4.97
N SER A 12 -9.34 3.93 6.17
CA SER A 12 -9.61 2.85 7.10
C SER A 12 -10.95 3.11 7.78
N GLN A 13 -11.80 2.08 7.82
CA GLN A 13 -13.19 2.20 8.22
C GLN A 13 -13.36 2.34 9.74
N GLY A 14 -14.52 2.85 10.14
CA GLY A 14 -14.95 2.93 11.52
C GLY A 14 -15.65 4.25 11.83
N VAL A 15 -16.29 4.31 13.00
CA VAL A 15 -17.04 5.48 13.44
C VAL A 15 -16.62 5.79 14.86
N VAL A 16 -16.14 7.01 15.08
CA VAL A 16 -15.75 7.50 16.41
C VAL A 16 -16.27 8.90 16.67
N GLU A 17 -16.51 9.21 17.93
CA GLU A 17 -16.86 10.57 18.36
C GLU A 17 -15.98 11.04 19.51
N GLY A 18 -15.67 12.33 19.53
CA GLY A 18 -14.87 12.94 20.58
C GLY A 18 -14.50 14.37 20.24
N PRO A 19 -13.87 15.10 21.18
CA PRO A 19 -13.34 16.42 20.90
C PRO A 19 -12.21 16.35 19.87
N LEU A 20 -12.17 17.33 18.96
CA LEU A 20 -11.11 17.50 17.98
C LEU A 20 -9.80 17.86 18.67
N LEU A 21 -8.70 17.28 18.20
CA LEU A 21 -7.35 17.75 18.44
C LEU A 21 -6.82 18.32 17.13
N VAL A 22 -6.77 19.66 17.03
CA VAL A 22 -6.38 20.34 15.79
C VAL A 22 -4.87 20.60 15.81
N VAL A 23 -4.13 19.77 15.08
CA VAL A 23 -2.68 19.87 14.93
C VAL A 23 -2.36 20.91 13.87
N ARG A 24 -2.04 22.12 14.32
CA ARG A 24 -1.56 23.20 13.45
C ARG A 24 -0.05 23.15 13.41
N ARG A 25 0.52 22.79 12.26
CA ARG A 25 1.96 22.90 12.03
C ARG A 25 2.32 24.28 11.51
N VAL A 26 3.33 24.87 12.14
CA VAL A 26 4.18 25.84 11.48
C VAL A 26 5.32 25.04 10.88
N ASP A 27 5.60 25.16 9.58
CA ASP A 27 6.76 24.49 8.98
C ASP A 27 8.03 25.04 9.65
N PRO A 28 8.78 24.22 10.41
CA PRO A 28 9.96 24.69 11.12
C PRO A 28 11.06 25.12 10.15
N LEU A 29 11.07 24.63 8.90
CA LEU A 29 12.03 25.06 7.88
C LEU A 29 11.78 26.51 7.45
N GLU A 30 10.52 26.96 7.47
CA GLU A 30 10.15 28.34 7.10
C GLU A 30 10.35 29.32 8.27
N HIS A 31 10.29 28.83 9.52
CA HIS A 31 10.28 29.67 10.72
C HIS A 31 11.43 29.36 11.68
N LEU A 32 12.67 29.34 11.17
CA LEU A 32 13.85 29.14 12.01
C LEU A 32 14.10 30.32 12.95
N PRO A 33 14.41 30.08 14.24
CA PRO A 33 14.77 31.14 15.17
C PRO A 33 16.02 31.87 14.70
N ARG A 34 15.98 33.20 14.77
CA ARG A 34 17.16 34.05 14.56
C ARG A 34 18.00 34.03 15.84
N GLY A 35 19.31 33.94 15.70
CA GLY A 35 20.23 33.97 16.84
C GLY A 35 21.68 34.05 16.40
N GLU A 36 22.55 34.39 17.34
CA GLU A 36 24.00 34.33 17.12
C GLU A 36 24.45 32.88 16.87
N PRO A 37 25.54 32.67 16.11
CA PRO A 37 26.20 31.37 16.00
C PRO A 37 26.40 30.71 17.36
N GLY A 38 25.98 29.46 17.49
CA GLY A 38 26.31 28.64 18.66
C GLY A 38 27.78 28.21 18.64
N ASP A 39 28.24 27.62 19.74
CA ASP A 39 29.53 26.92 19.75
C ASP A 39 29.51 25.77 18.75
N VAL A 40 30.54 25.70 17.90
CA VAL A 40 30.60 24.77 16.75
C VAL A 40 30.50 23.32 17.19
N GLU A 41 31.20 22.93 18.26
CA GLU A 41 31.18 21.54 18.73
C GLU A 41 29.87 21.22 19.44
N ALA A 42 29.31 22.17 20.20
CA ALA A 42 28.00 22.01 20.81
C ALA A 42 26.88 21.83 19.77
N GLU A 43 26.90 22.60 18.68
CA GLU A 43 25.92 22.49 17.58
C GLU A 43 26.09 21.17 16.80
N ALA A 44 27.33 20.71 16.58
CA ALA A 44 27.59 19.40 15.98
C ALA A 44 27.09 18.26 16.88
N VAL A 45 27.27 18.35 18.20
CA VAL A 45 26.71 17.37 19.16
C VAL A 45 25.19 17.38 19.15
N ARG A 46 24.54 18.56 19.06
CA ARG A 46 23.07 18.66 18.90
C ARG A 46 22.60 17.93 17.64
N LEU A 47 23.29 18.09 16.51
CA LEU A 47 22.97 17.39 15.25
C LEU A 47 23.05 15.88 15.41
N ARG A 48 24.16 15.36 15.96
CA ARG A 48 24.31 13.91 16.18
C ARG A 48 23.22 13.36 17.09
N LYS A 49 22.90 14.06 18.17
CA LYS A 49 21.83 13.63 19.09
C LYS A 49 20.47 13.60 18.40
N ALA A 50 20.15 14.62 17.60
CA ALA A 50 18.90 14.66 16.85
C ALA A 50 18.83 13.55 15.77
N ARG A 51 19.97 13.23 15.14
CA ARG A 51 20.11 12.09 14.21
C ARG A 51 19.83 10.76 14.91
N GLU A 52 20.42 10.50 16.06
CA GLU A 52 20.20 9.23 16.78
C GLU A 52 18.72 9.05 17.16
N VAL A 53 18.07 10.10 17.69
CA VAL A 53 16.64 10.05 18.02
C VAL A 53 15.78 9.79 16.79
N LEU A 54 16.09 10.42 15.66
CA LEU A 54 15.33 10.22 14.42
C LEU A 54 15.60 8.83 13.81
N ARG A 55 16.84 8.32 13.91
CA ARG A 55 17.18 6.95 13.49
C ARG A 55 16.38 5.92 14.26
N GLU A 56 16.38 5.99 15.60
CA GLU A 56 15.65 5.03 16.44
C GLU A 56 14.17 4.97 16.06
N ARG A 57 13.56 6.13 15.79
CA ARG A 57 12.16 6.24 15.33
C ARG A 57 11.93 5.61 13.96
N LEU A 58 12.85 5.81 13.01
CA LEU A 58 12.76 5.19 11.68
C LEU A 58 12.96 3.67 11.76
N GLU A 59 13.89 3.19 12.58
CA GLU A 59 14.08 1.75 12.80
C GLU A 59 12.86 1.09 13.46
N GLU A 60 12.22 1.77 14.41
CA GLU A 60 10.96 1.30 14.99
C GLU A 60 9.85 1.23 13.94
N LEU A 61 9.76 2.24 13.07
CA LEU A 61 8.85 2.23 11.93
C LEU A 61 9.10 1.06 10.98
N ALA A 62 10.37 0.74 10.66
CA ALA A 62 10.71 -0.40 9.80
C ALA A 62 10.24 -1.75 10.38
N ARG A 63 10.22 -1.90 11.72
CA ARG A 63 9.78 -3.14 12.37
C ARG A 63 8.28 -3.38 12.22
N ILE A 64 7.48 -2.33 12.20
CA ILE A 64 6.01 -2.41 12.14
C ILE A 64 5.46 -2.37 10.71
N LEU A 65 6.24 -1.88 9.76
CA LEU A 65 5.85 -1.88 8.35
C LEU A 65 6.02 -3.27 7.71
N PRO A 66 5.19 -3.59 6.70
CA PRO A 66 5.39 -4.79 5.87
C PRO A 66 6.80 -4.85 5.28
N GLU A 67 7.31 -6.06 5.02
CA GLU A 67 8.67 -6.26 4.52
C GLU A 67 8.92 -5.51 3.19
N SER A 68 7.89 -5.40 2.34
CA SER A 68 7.93 -4.65 1.08
C SER A 68 8.21 -3.16 1.23
N GLU A 69 7.90 -2.57 2.39
CA GLU A 69 8.05 -1.13 2.67
C GLU A 69 9.35 -0.80 3.41
N ARG A 70 10.07 -1.81 3.92
CA ARG A 70 11.31 -1.60 4.71
C ARG A 70 12.42 -0.96 3.89
N GLY A 71 12.51 -1.27 2.60
CA GLY A 71 13.51 -0.68 1.70
C GLY A 71 13.40 0.83 1.57
N VAL A 72 12.19 1.40 1.73
CA VAL A 72 11.99 2.86 1.76
C VAL A 72 12.60 3.47 3.02
N VAL A 73 12.41 2.81 4.17
CA VAL A 73 12.99 3.27 5.44
C VAL A 73 14.51 3.17 5.43
N GLU A 74 15.07 2.11 4.86
CA GLU A 74 16.53 1.97 4.68
C GLU A 74 17.10 3.11 3.82
N ALA A 75 16.42 3.48 2.74
CA ALA A 75 16.81 4.63 1.92
C ALA A 75 16.74 5.95 2.72
N GLN A 76 15.70 6.14 3.53
CA GLN A 76 15.57 7.32 4.40
C GLN A 76 16.68 7.39 5.47
N LEU A 77 17.10 6.26 6.04
CA LEU A 77 18.22 6.19 6.98
C LEU A 77 19.54 6.61 6.32
N LEU A 78 19.80 6.16 5.09
CA LEU A 78 20.98 6.58 4.33
C LEU A 78 20.95 8.07 4.02
N MET A 79 19.80 8.61 3.60
CA MET A 79 19.62 10.04 3.35
C MET A 79 19.83 10.88 4.61
N LEU A 80 19.31 10.43 5.76
CA LEU A 80 19.49 11.08 7.05
C LEU A 80 20.98 11.19 7.41
N ASP A 81 21.73 10.11 7.20
CA ASP A 81 23.17 10.09 7.47
C ASP A 81 23.96 11.06 6.60
N SER A 82 23.66 11.11 5.29
CA SER A 82 24.27 12.08 4.37
C SER A 82 23.90 13.52 4.74
N LEU A 83 22.62 13.79 5.01
CA LEU A 83 22.13 15.11 5.39
C LEU A 83 22.83 15.64 6.65
N VAL A 84 22.96 14.80 7.69
CA VAL A 84 23.58 15.20 8.95
C VAL A 84 25.09 15.39 8.79
N SER A 85 25.76 14.53 8.02
CA SER A 85 27.20 14.67 7.77
C SER A 85 27.52 15.99 7.08
N GLU A 86 26.79 16.34 6.01
CA GLU A 86 26.98 17.62 5.32
C GLU A 86 26.57 18.82 6.18
N ALA A 87 25.52 18.68 7.00
CA ALA A 87 25.11 19.74 7.92
C ALA A 87 26.18 20.01 8.99
N GLU A 88 26.88 18.98 9.50
CA GLU A 88 28.02 19.16 10.41
C GLU A 88 29.14 19.98 9.77
N ASP A 89 29.45 19.72 8.50
CA ASP A 89 30.48 20.48 7.78
C ASP A 89 30.09 21.96 7.59
N VAL A 90 28.81 22.24 7.32
CA VAL A 90 28.29 23.61 7.25
C VAL A 90 28.38 24.30 8.61
N VAL A 91 28.02 23.62 9.71
CA VAL A 91 28.18 24.16 11.07
C VAL A 91 29.64 24.54 11.35
N ARG A 92 30.60 23.67 10.99
CA ARG A 92 32.04 23.90 11.22
C ARG A 92 32.61 25.04 10.37
N ASN A 93 32.29 25.04 9.08
CA ASN A 93 32.89 25.97 8.12
C ASN A 93 32.25 27.36 8.18
N GLU A 94 30.93 27.42 8.33
CA GLU A 94 30.16 28.66 8.20
C GLU A 94 29.70 29.23 9.54
N ARG A 95 29.94 28.51 10.64
CA ARG A 95 29.57 28.92 12.01
C ARG A 95 28.11 29.30 12.11
N VAL A 96 27.24 28.38 11.71
CA VAL A 96 25.78 28.52 11.84
C VAL A 96 25.23 27.50 12.83
N ARG A 97 24.03 27.75 13.35
CA ARG A 97 23.36 26.78 14.24
C ARG A 97 22.89 25.56 13.45
N ALA A 98 22.76 24.42 14.15
CA ALA A 98 22.37 23.14 13.57
C ALA A 98 21.14 23.23 12.66
N GLU A 99 20.07 23.89 13.11
CA GLU A 99 18.82 23.98 12.35
C GLU A 99 18.95 24.77 11.03
N HIS A 100 19.84 25.77 10.99
CA HIS A 100 20.12 26.55 9.78
C HIS A 100 21.00 25.78 8.80
N ALA A 101 21.95 24.98 9.31
CA ALA A 101 22.78 24.11 8.47
C ALA A 101 21.93 23.06 7.74
N VAL A 102 21.00 22.40 8.46
CA VAL A 102 20.09 21.41 7.88
C VAL A 102 19.24 22.04 6.78
N ARG A 103 18.66 23.24 7.01
CA ARG A 103 17.86 23.94 5.98
C ARG A 103 18.67 24.22 4.72
N ARG A 104 19.92 24.69 4.85
CA ARG A 104 20.78 24.99 3.69
C ARG A 104 21.07 23.76 2.84
N ILE A 105 21.39 22.63 3.48
CA ILE A 105 21.65 21.39 2.75
C ILE A 105 20.38 20.89 2.07
N TYR A 106 19.24 20.96 2.75
CA TYR A 106 17.94 20.66 2.14
C TYR A 106 17.64 21.54 0.93
N GLU A 107 17.78 22.87 1.03
CA GLU A 107 17.52 23.81 -0.08
C GLU A 107 18.40 23.51 -1.29
N LYS A 108 19.70 23.26 -1.07
CA LYS A 108 20.65 22.84 -2.11
C LYS A 108 20.19 21.58 -2.84
N TYR A 109 19.73 20.57 -2.12
CA TYR A 109 19.24 19.32 -2.73
C TYR A 109 17.87 19.47 -3.37
N ALA A 110 16.97 20.27 -2.80
CA ALA A 110 15.67 20.55 -3.37
C ALA A 110 15.79 21.22 -4.75
N GLU A 111 16.75 22.15 -4.91
CA GLU A 111 17.06 22.77 -6.20
C GLU A 111 17.59 21.76 -7.23
N LEU A 112 18.51 20.88 -6.82
CA LEU A 112 19.07 19.85 -7.70
C LEU A 112 18.02 18.83 -8.16
N LEU A 113 17.16 18.38 -7.24
CA LEU A 113 16.17 17.32 -7.49
C LEU A 113 14.91 17.84 -8.19
N GLY A 114 14.56 19.12 -8.04
CA GLY A 114 13.36 19.72 -8.63
C GLY A 114 13.34 19.72 -10.17
N SER A 115 14.48 19.46 -10.81
CA SER A 115 14.63 19.43 -12.28
C SER A 115 14.57 18.01 -12.90
N GLY A 116 14.48 16.95 -12.09
CA GLY A 116 14.74 15.56 -12.54
C GLY A 116 13.54 14.72 -13.03
N GLY A 117 12.31 15.23 -12.95
CA GLY A 117 11.08 14.44 -13.24
C GLY A 117 10.52 13.70 -12.01
N GLU A 118 9.48 12.88 -12.19
CA GLU A 118 8.64 12.34 -11.09
C GLU A 118 9.39 11.54 -10.01
N LEU A 119 10.34 10.67 -10.40
CA LEU A 119 11.14 9.89 -9.45
C LEU A 119 12.01 10.78 -8.54
N PHE A 120 12.53 11.89 -9.10
CA PHE A 120 13.34 12.84 -8.33
C PHE A 120 12.47 13.75 -7.47
N ALA A 121 11.24 14.05 -7.89
CA ALA A 121 10.26 14.77 -7.09
C ALA A 121 9.87 14.00 -5.82
N LEU A 122 9.66 12.68 -5.93
CA LEU A 122 9.44 11.79 -4.77
C LEU A 122 10.61 11.84 -3.78
N ARG A 123 11.85 11.74 -4.27
CA ARG A 123 13.05 11.85 -3.41
C ARG A 123 13.23 13.22 -2.78
N ALA A 124 12.87 14.30 -3.49
CA ALA A 124 12.90 15.65 -2.93
C ALA A 124 11.91 15.80 -1.76
N GLN A 125 10.75 15.16 -1.85
CA GLN A 125 9.75 15.14 -0.80
C GLN A 125 10.24 14.35 0.43
N ASP A 126 10.81 13.16 0.23
CA ASP A 126 11.42 12.37 1.32
C ASP A 126 12.51 13.15 2.07
N LEU A 127 13.39 13.84 1.31
CA LEU A 127 14.43 14.66 1.91
C LEU A 127 13.87 15.87 2.68
N ARG A 128 12.84 16.54 2.14
CA ARG A 128 12.14 17.62 2.84
C ARG A 128 11.58 17.13 4.17
N ASP A 129 10.95 15.96 4.18
CA ASP A 129 10.38 15.38 5.39
C ASP A 129 11.44 15.05 6.44
N LEU A 130 12.56 14.45 6.02
CA LEU A 130 13.69 14.20 6.92
C LEU A 130 14.25 15.49 7.50
N ALA A 131 14.47 16.51 6.67
CA ALA A 131 14.98 17.80 7.11
C ALA A 131 14.00 18.48 8.10
N ARG A 132 12.70 18.46 7.79
CA ARG A 132 11.66 19.00 8.67
C ARG A 132 11.67 18.30 10.03
N ARG A 133 11.69 16.97 10.07
CA ARG A 133 11.73 16.19 11.32
C ARG A 133 13.00 16.46 12.12
N LEU A 134 14.15 16.51 11.45
CA LEU A 134 15.43 16.80 12.10
C LEU A 134 15.44 18.20 12.73
N VAL A 135 14.94 19.22 12.02
CA VAL A 135 14.80 20.58 12.56
C VAL A 135 13.80 20.63 13.72
N SER A 136 12.65 19.96 13.63
CA SER A 136 11.71 19.88 14.77
C SER A 136 12.37 19.30 16.01
N GLN A 137 13.15 18.22 15.88
CA GLN A 137 13.89 17.64 17.00
C GLN A 137 14.93 18.62 17.57
N LEU A 138 15.67 19.33 16.71
CA LEU A 138 16.66 20.33 17.12
C LEU A 138 16.03 21.50 17.88
N LEU A 139 14.82 21.91 17.50
CA LEU A 139 14.07 22.98 18.13
C LEU A 139 13.33 22.53 19.41
N GLY A 140 13.38 21.23 19.74
CA GLY A 140 12.60 20.68 20.86
C GLY A 140 11.10 20.65 20.59
N ALA A 141 10.68 20.85 19.34
CA ALA A 141 9.30 20.74 18.88
C ALA A 141 8.90 19.26 18.67
N SER A 142 9.29 18.39 19.60
CA SER A 142 8.83 17.02 19.65
C SER A 142 7.32 16.99 19.93
N ALA A 143 6.60 16.07 19.28
CA ALA A 143 5.17 15.80 19.43
C ALA A 143 4.70 15.43 20.87
N ALA A 144 5.61 15.51 21.85
CA ALA A 144 5.50 15.05 23.23
C ALA A 144 4.42 15.73 24.12
N TRP A 145 3.52 16.57 23.60
CA TRP A 145 2.63 17.37 24.44
C TRP A 145 1.15 17.41 24.02
N LEU A 146 0.75 16.67 22.98
CA LEU A 146 -0.64 16.63 22.58
C LEU A 146 -1.37 15.56 23.39
N ASP A 147 -2.14 15.99 24.40
CA ASP A 147 -3.13 15.10 25.03
C ASP A 147 -4.17 14.70 23.97
N CYS A 148 -3.92 13.56 23.35
CA CYS A 148 -4.71 12.98 22.27
C CYS A 148 -5.68 11.92 22.78
N ARG A 149 -5.66 11.62 24.08
CA ARG A 149 -6.50 10.58 24.67
C ARG A 149 -7.98 10.91 24.51
N GLY A 150 -8.73 10.03 23.86
CA GLY A 150 -10.16 10.21 23.62
C GLY A 150 -10.49 11.33 22.63
N ARG A 151 -9.54 11.76 21.79
CA ARG A 151 -9.71 12.85 20.82
C ARG A 151 -9.64 12.36 19.38
N VAL A 152 -10.28 13.08 18.48
CA VAL A 152 -10.17 12.87 17.02
C VAL A 152 -9.10 13.81 16.48
N LEU A 153 -8.04 13.25 15.89
CA LEU A 153 -6.91 14.01 15.40
C LEU A 153 -7.23 14.65 14.04
N VAL A 154 -6.91 15.93 13.89
CA VAL A 154 -7.08 16.64 12.62
C VAL A 154 -5.82 17.41 12.30
N ALA A 155 -5.21 17.14 11.15
CA ALA A 155 -3.93 17.74 10.76
C ALA A 155 -3.88 18.02 9.26
N GLU A 156 -2.96 18.87 8.81
CA GLU A 156 -2.66 18.94 7.37
C GLU A 156 -2.08 17.62 6.88
N GLU A 157 -1.14 17.07 7.65
CA GLU A 157 -0.38 15.86 7.36
C GLU A 157 0.06 15.23 8.68
N LEU A 158 0.18 13.91 8.71
CA LEU A 158 0.79 13.17 9.81
C LEU A 158 1.97 12.35 9.30
N ASP A 159 3.03 12.29 10.09
CA ASP A 159 4.06 11.30 9.85
C ASP A 159 3.72 9.96 10.54
N PRO A 160 4.30 8.84 10.07
CA PRO A 160 4.00 7.52 10.62
C PRO A 160 4.32 7.36 12.11
N VAL A 161 5.35 8.04 12.60
CA VAL A 161 5.78 7.95 14.01
C VAL A 161 4.80 8.71 14.89
N GLU A 162 4.41 9.91 14.51
CA GLU A 162 3.40 10.69 15.23
C GLU A 162 2.05 9.99 15.23
N PHE A 163 1.65 9.39 14.11
CA PHE A 163 0.45 8.58 14.03
C PHE A 163 0.53 7.48 15.10
N MET A 164 1.64 6.74 15.14
CA MET A 164 1.86 5.69 16.13
C MET A 164 1.82 6.19 17.58
N GLU A 165 2.52 7.27 17.89
CA GLU A 165 2.56 7.87 19.22
C GLU A 165 1.16 8.34 19.67
N ALA A 166 0.41 8.99 18.77
CA ALA A 166 -0.94 9.48 19.05
C ALA A 166 -1.93 8.34 19.37
N PHE A 167 -1.92 7.28 18.57
CA PHE A 167 -2.82 6.15 18.79
C PHE A 167 -2.40 5.28 19.98
N SER A 168 -1.10 5.15 20.25
CA SER A 168 -0.61 4.51 21.48
C SER A 168 -0.99 5.28 22.74
N SER A 169 -1.18 6.60 22.62
CA SER A 169 -1.61 7.50 23.70
C SER A 169 -3.14 7.59 23.86
N GLY A 170 -3.90 6.97 22.95
CA GLY A 170 -5.36 6.83 23.04
C GLY A 170 -6.17 7.74 22.11
N ALA A 171 -5.61 8.20 20.99
CA ALA A 171 -6.40 8.86 19.93
C ALA A 171 -7.49 7.94 19.37
N LEU A 172 -8.64 8.51 18.97
CA LEU A 172 -9.81 7.74 18.51
C LEU A 172 -9.82 7.52 16.99
N GLY A 173 -9.32 8.48 16.24
CA GLY A 173 -9.27 8.44 14.77
C GLY A 173 -8.54 9.67 14.22
N ALA A 174 -8.27 9.70 12.92
CA ALA A 174 -7.54 10.78 12.29
C ALA A 174 -8.18 11.27 10.99
N VAL A 175 -8.01 12.57 10.69
CA VAL A 175 -8.33 13.18 9.41
C VAL A 175 -7.15 14.05 8.97
N THR A 176 -6.65 13.82 7.75
CA THR A 176 -5.59 14.67 7.17
C THR A 176 -6.03 15.36 5.90
N ARG A 177 -5.40 16.50 5.57
CA ARG A 177 -5.64 17.20 4.30
C ARG A 177 -4.94 16.51 3.15
N THR A 178 -3.69 16.14 3.39
CA THR A 178 -2.81 15.47 2.45
C THR A 178 -2.52 14.04 2.92
N GLY A 179 -2.16 13.20 1.96
CA GLY A 179 -1.95 11.76 2.15
C GLY A 179 -2.40 10.98 0.92
N GLY A 180 -1.76 9.84 0.66
CA GLY A 180 -2.16 8.91 -0.38
C GLY A 180 -2.72 7.62 0.23
N LEU A 181 -3.56 6.88 -0.50
CA LEU A 181 -4.04 5.56 -0.06
C LEU A 181 -2.92 4.56 0.22
N THR A 182 -1.75 4.77 -0.37
CA THR A 182 -0.53 3.95 -0.24
C THR A 182 0.50 4.55 0.71
N SER A 183 0.22 5.66 1.38
CA SER A 183 1.18 6.22 2.35
C SER A 183 1.36 5.28 3.54
N HIS A 184 2.53 5.33 4.19
CA HIS A 184 2.80 4.52 5.38
C HIS A 184 1.76 4.73 6.48
N VAL A 185 1.26 5.97 6.66
CA VAL A 185 0.15 6.26 7.59
C VAL A 185 -1.12 5.52 7.19
N SER A 186 -1.47 5.52 5.91
CA SER A 186 -2.65 4.81 5.39
C SER A 186 -2.57 3.29 5.59
N ILE A 187 -1.38 2.72 5.41
CA ILE A 187 -1.13 1.29 5.67
C ILE A 187 -1.29 1.00 7.16
N LEU A 188 -0.64 1.79 8.02
CA LEU A 188 -0.70 1.63 9.47
C LEU A 188 -2.13 1.75 10.02
N ALA A 189 -2.92 2.68 9.49
CA ALA A 189 -4.31 2.85 9.86
C ALA A 189 -5.14 1.58 9.59
N ARG A 190 -4.99 0.99 8.40
CA ARG A 190 -5.71 -0.25 8.03
C ARG A 190 -5.26 -1.44 8.86
N LEU A 191 -3.95 -1.62 9.05
CA LEU A 191 -3.38 -2.73 9.83
C LEU A 191 -3.88 -2.73 11.28
N ARG A 192 -4.16 -1.54 11.84
CA ARG A 192 -4.64 -1.40 13.22
C ARG A 192 -6.14 -1.15 13.34
N GLY A 193 -6.90 -1.15 12.23
CA GLY A 193 -8.33 -0.85 12.24
C GLY A 193 -8.66 0.54 12.80
N ILE A 194 -7.74 1.50 12.64
CA ILE A 194 -7.92 2.87 13.13
C ILE A 194 -8.77 3.65 12.12
N PRO A 195 -9.87 4.31 12.51
CA PRO A 195 -10.65 5.14 11.60
C PRO A 195 -9.81 6.29 11.05
N TYR A 196 -9.63 6.33 9.72
CA TYR A 196 -8.78 7.31 9.06
C TYR A 196 -9.36 7.77 7.72
N MET A 197 -9.38 9.10 7.51
CA MET A 197 -9.89 9.76 6.32
C MET A 197 -8.90 10.80 5.79
N ILE A 198 -8.81 10.94 4.47
CA ILE A 198 -8.05 12.01 3.81
C ILE A 198 -9.04 12.94 3.10
N SER A 199 -8.99 14.24 3.37
CA SER A 199 -9.91 15.21 2.78
C SER A 199 -9.15 16.41 2.22
N ARG A 200 -9.16 16.59 0.90
CA ARG A 200 -8.58 17.79 0.26
C ARG A 200 -9.29 19.08 0.65
N ASP A 201 -10.56 18.97 1.03
CA ASP A 201 -11.41 20.08 1.48
C ASP A 201 -11.20 20.40 2.97
N LEU A 202 -10.29 19.70 3.66
CA LEU A 202 -9.97 19.98 5.04
C LEU A 202 -9.20 21.29 5.15
N ASP A 203 -9.78 22.27 5.84
CA ASP A 203 -9.10 23.49 6.26
C ASP A 203 -9.00 23.51 7.80
N VAL A 204 -7.79 23.21 8.30
CA VAL A 204 -7.49 23.18 9.73
C VAL A 204 -7.60 24.56 10.41
N SER A 205 -7.60 25.66 9.64
CA SER A 205 -7.76 27.01 10.17
C SER A 205 -9.20 27.33 10.56
N LEU A 206 -10.18 26.64 9.97
CA LEU A 206 -11.60 26.79 10.25
C LEU A 206 -12.08 25.99 11.46
N LEU A 207 -11.27 25.06 11.94
CA LEU A 207 -11.58 24.16 13.05
C LEU A 207 -11.03 24.70 14.37
N ARG A 208 -11.76 24.53 15.47
CA ARG A 208 -11.26 24.87 16.81
C ARG A 208 -10.86 23.60 17.57
N ASP A 209 -9.80 23.74 18.35
CA ASP A 209 -9.38 22.66 19.23
C ASP A 209 -10.43 22.45 20.32
N GLY A 210 -10.83 21.20 20.54
CA GLY A 210 -11.82 20.82 21.55
C GLY A 210 -13.26 20.76 21.06
N ASP A 211 -13.57 21.23 19.85
CA ASP A 211 -14.91 21.11 19.26
C ASP A 211 -15.31 19.63 19.19
N TRP A 212 -16.54 19.29 19.57
CA TRP A 212 -17.00 17.91 19.47
C TRP A 212 -17.17 17.53 18.01
N ALA A 213 -16.71 16.34 17.61
CA ALA A 213 -16.87 15.86 16.26
C ALA A 213 -17.20 14.36 16.21
N ILE A 214 -17.83 13.97 15.10
CA ILE A 214 -18.02 12.58 14.71
C ILE A 214 -17.21 12.36 13.43
N LEU A 215 -16.28 11.41 13.49
CA LEU A 215 -15.57 10.92 12.33
C LEU A 215 -16.26 9.64 11.84
N ASP A 216 -16.94 9.76 10.71
CA ASP A 216 -17.62 8.67 10.03
C ASP A 216 -16.79 8.23 8.82
N CYS A 217 -15.88 7.28 9.06
CA CYS A 217 -15.08 6.64 8.02
C CYS A 217 -15.84 5.48 7.34
N VAL A 218 -17.15 5.39 7.47
CA VAL A 218 -17.99 4.50 6.65
C VAL A 218 -18.59 5.30 5.49
N SER A 219 -19.14 6.47 5.79
CA SER A 219 -19.72 7.38 4.80
C SER A 219 -18.72 8.41 4.25
N GLY A 220 -17.51 8.48 4.81
CA GLY A 220 -16.44 9.39 4.38
C GLY A 220 -16.69 10.85 4.76
N GLN A 221 -17.04 11.11 6.02
CA GLN A 221 -17.31 12.47 6.49
C GLN A 221 -16.89 12.73 7.93
N LEU A 222 -16.43 13.96 8.19
CA LEU A 222 -16.22 14.53 9.52
C LEU A 222 -17.33 15.55 9.80
N LEU A 223 -18.12 15.32 10.85
CA LEU A 223 -19.16 16.23 11.33
C LEU A 223 -18.64 16.97 12.54
N VAL A 224 -18.59 18.31 12.47
CA VAL A 224 -18.13 19.17 13.57
C VAL A 224 -19.33 19.82 14.24
N GLU A 225 -19.31 19.88 15.57
CA GLU A 225 -20.41 20.33 16.43
C GLU A 225 -21.76 19.62 16.12
N PRO A 226 -21.81 18.28 16.16
CA PRO A 226 -23.05 17.55 15.91
C PRO A 226 -24.10 17.84 16.99
N SER A 227 -25.37 17.84 16.61
CA SER A 227 -26.48 17.89 17.57
C SER A 227 -26.54 16.62 18.42
N GLU A 228 -27.15 16.68 19.61
CA GLU A 228 -27.28 15.50 20.48
C GLU A 228 -28.05 14.35 19.80
N ALA A 229 -29.06 14.68 18.99
CA ALA A 229 -29.80 13.69 18.19
C ALA A 229 -28.91 12.98 17.15
N GLU A 230 -27.94 13.69 16.58
CA GLU A 230 -26.97 13.09 15.65
C GLU A 230 -25.96 12.23 16.38
N ARG A 231 -25.49 12.66 17.55
CA ARG A 231 -24.60 11.85 18.40
C ARG A 231 -25.29 10.55 18.82
N GLU A 232 -26.56 10.62 19.23
CA GLU A 232 -27.35 9.43 19.58
C GLU A 232 -27.51 8.49 18.38
N ARG A 233 -27.84 9.03 17.20
CA ARG A 233 -27.93 8.24 15.96
C ARG A 233 -26.60 7.56 15.61
N TYR A 234 -25.49 8.27 15.71
CA TYR A 234 -24.16 7.73 15.39
C TYR A 234 -23.65 6.72 16.42
N ARG A 235 -23.96 6.90 17.71
CA ARG A 235 -23.72 5.88 18.74
C ARG A 235 -24.50 4.61 18.47
N ALA A 236 -25.77 4.73 18.07
CA ALA A 236 -26.58 3.57 17.70
C ALA A 236 -25.99 2.85 16.48
N LEU A 237 -25.57 3.60 15.45
CA LEU A 237 -24.90 3.03 14.28
C LEU A 237 -23.57 2.34 14.62
N ALA A 238 -22.75 2.96 15.48
CA ALA A 238 -21.48 2.38 15.92
C ALA A 238 -21.71 1.08 16.72
N ALA A 239 -22.70 1.05 17.62
CA ALA A 239 -23.06 -0.14 18.36
C ALA A 239 -23.59 -1.26 17.44
N GLU A 240 -24.42 -0.93 16.45
CA GLU A 240 -24.89 -1.88 15.44
C GLU A 240 -23.73 -2.46 14.62
N LEU A 241 -22.79 -1.62 14.18
CA LEU A 241 -21.58 -2.06 13.48
C LEU A 241 -20.72 -2.97 14.36
N GLU A 242 -20.56 -2.64 15.65
CA GLU A 242 -19.78 -3.46 16.57
C GLU A 242 -20.42 -4.84 16.79
N GLU A 243 -21.74 -4.91 16.94
CA GLU A 243 -22.47 -6.17 17.04
C GLU A 243 -22.41 -6.98 15.74
N LEU A 244 -22.48 -6.33 14.57
CA LEU A 244 -22.29 -6.98 13.28
C LEU A 244 -20.87 -7.56 13.15
N VAL A 245 -19.83 -6.81 13.56
CA VAL A 245 -18.45 -7.32 13.56
C VAL A 245 -18.34 -8.55 14.46
N LYS A 246 -18.89 -8.51 15.68
CA LYS A 246 -18.91 -9.67 16.58
C LYS A 246 -19.67 -10.86 15.98
N LEU A 247 -20.80 -10.61 15.32
CA LEU A 247 -21.56 -11.65 14.63
C LEU A 247 -20.74 -12.26 13.50
N TYR A 248 -20.18 -11.45 12.61
CA TYR A 248 -19.36 -11.91 11.50
C TYR A 248 -18.11 -12.65 11.98
N SER A 249 -17.45 -12.22 13.06
CA SER A 249 -16.33 -12.98 13.63
C SER A 249 -16.74 -14.35 14.16
N ARG A 250 -17.96 -14.50 14.70
CA ARG A 250 -18.49 -15.82 15.12
C ARG A 250 -18.85 -16.69 13.93
N GLU A 251 -19.37 -16.07 12.87
CA GLU A 251 -19.86 -16.75 11.67
C GLU A 251 -18.78 -16.95 10.60
N ALA A 252 -17.61 -16.33 10.73
CA ALA A 252 -16.53 -16.36 9.73
C ALA A 252 -16.11 -17.79 9.35
N HIS A 253 -16.22 -18.74 10.28
CA HIS A 253 -15.84 -20.14 10.07
C HIS A 253 -17.03 -21.06 9.72
N LEU A 254 -18.23 -20.51 9.50
CA LEU A 254 -19.35 -21.31 9.02
C LEU A 254 -19.12 -21.74 7.57
N ASP A 255 -19.68 -22.89 7.21
CA ASP A 255 -19.70 -23.35 5.84
C ASP A 255 -20.49 -22.35 4.96
N PRO A 256 -19.91 -21.87 3.85
CA PRO A 256 -20.57 -20.88 2.99
C PRO A 256 -21.59 -21.56 2.08
N VAL A 257 -22.75 -21.86 2.65
CA VAL A 257 -23.86 -22.57 2.01
C VAL A 257 -25.11 -21.69 2.07
N THR A 258 -25.74 -21.51 0.91
CA THR A 258 -27.01 -20.79 0.75
C THR A 258 -28.17 -21.52 1.44
N VAL A 259 -29.28 -20.82 1.66
CA VAL A 259 -30.47 -21.38 2.35
C VAL A 259 -31.03 -22.61 1.62
N ASP A 260 -30.89 -22.69 0.30
CA ASP A 260 -31.29 -23.82 -0.54
C ASP A 260 -30.19 -24.89 -0.74
N GLY A 261 -29.05 -24.75 -0.07
CA GLY A 261 -28.01 -25.77 0.01
C GLY A 261 -26.89 -25.68 -1.04
N ALA A 262 -26.88 -24.65 -1.89
CA ALA A 262 -25.77 -24.43 -2.82
C ALA A 262 -24.54 -23.88 -2.08
N ARG A 263 -23.40 -24.57 -2.22
CA ARG A 263 -22.11 -24.16 -1.66
C ARG A 263 -21.46 -23.10 -2.57
N ILE A 264 -20.97 -22.03 -1.98
CA ILE A 264 -20.23 -20.95 -2.67
C ILE A 264 -18.88 -20.81 -1.98
N ASP A 265 -17.79 -21.02 -2.70
CA ASP A 265 -16.47 -20.83 -2.10
C ASP A 265 -16.21 -19.34 -1.82
N VAL A 266 -15.96 -19.01 -0.55
CA VAL A 266 -15.52 -17.68 -0.13
C VAL A 266 -14.01 -17.73 0.10
N VAL A 267 -13.28 -17.03 -0.76
CA VAL A 267 -11.81 -17.00 -0.78
C VAL A 267 -11.32 -15.56 -0.76
N CYS A 268 -10.11 -15.33 -0.28
CA CYS A 268 -9.55 -13.98 -0.19
C CYS A 268 -8.67 -13.62 -1.40
N ASN A 269 -8.51 -12.31 -1.60
CA ASN A 269 -7.47 -11.74 -2.44
C ASN A 269 -6.29 -11.36 -1.54
N ALA A 270 -5.07 -11.72 -1.95
CA ALA A 270 -3.84 -11.43 -1.23
C ALA A 270 -2.85 -10.69 -2.14
N GLY A 271 -2.19 -9.67 -1.59
CA GLY A 271 -1.07 -8.95 -2.21
C GLY A 271 0.29 -9.26 -1.57
N SER A 272 0.31 -9.89 -0.39
CA SER A 272 1.53 -10.30 0.31
C SER A 272 1.37 -11.64 1.03
N LEU A 273 2.46 -12.17 1.59
CA LEU A 273 2.41 -13.40 2.40
C LEU A 273 1.69 -13.18 3.73
N GLU A 274 1.68 -11.97 4.27
CA GLU A 274 0.91 -11.60 5.47
C GLU A 274 -0.60 -11.70 5.20
N ASP A 275 -1.07 -11.26 4.04
CA ASP A 275 -2.47 -11.43 3.63
C ASP A 275 -2.83 -12.92 3.52
N VAL A 276 -1.94 -13.73 2.95
CA VAL A 276 -2.11 -15.19 2.85
C VAL A 276 -2.18 -15.81 4.25
N ARG A 277 -1.33 -15.37 5.18
CA ARG A 277 -1.33 -15.82 6.57
C ARG A 277 -2.59 -15.45 7.32
N ALA A 278 -3.15 -14.27 7.06
CA ALA A 278 -4.36 -13.78 7.71
C ALA A 278 -5.62 -14.49 7.18
N ALA A 279 -5.59 -15.02 5.95
CA ALA A 279 -6.77 -15.60 5.29
C ALA A 279 -7.52 -16.67 6.13
N PRO A 280 -6.85 -17.66 6.75
CA PRO A 280 -7.51 -18.62 7.62
C PRO A 280 -8.17 -18.00 8.86
N GLU A 281 -7.62 -16.91 9.39
CA GLU A 281 -8.13 -16.21 10.57
C GLU A 281 -9.50 -15.57 10.28
N TYR A 282 -9.70 -15.11 9.04
CA TYR A 282 -10.99 -14.60 8.54
C TYR A 282 -11.91 -15.70 8.00
N GLY A 283 -11.58 -16.98 8.23
CA GLY A 283 -12.40 -18.13 7.82
C GLY A 283 -12.48 -18.37 6.31
N CYS A 284 -11.57 -17.78 5.53
CA CYS A 284 -11.54 -17.97 4.09
C CYS A 284 -11.23 -19.44 3.73
N GLY A 285 -11.92 -19.95 2.72
CA GLY A 285 -11.72 -21.29 2.15
C GLY A 285 -10.41 -21.46 1.38
N GLY A 286 -9.61 -20.39 1.25
CA GLY A 286 -8.32 -20.35 0.57
C GLY A 286 -8.04 -18.97 0.00
N VAL A 287 -7.03 -18.88 -0.88
CA VAL A 287 -6.69 -17.66 -1.62
C VAL A 287 -7.13 -17.80 -3.06
N GLY A 288 -8.09 -16.98 -3.47
CA GLY A 288 -8.66 -16.95 -4.82
C GLY A 288 -7.86 -16.10 -5.80
N LEU A 289 -7.02 -15.22 -5.29
CA LEU A 289 -6.13 -14.38 -6.08
C LEU A 289 -4.92 -13.98 -5.22
N PHE A 290 -3.75 -14.52 -5.53
CA PHE A 290 -2.48 -14.05 -5.01
C PHE A 290 -1.78 -13.23 -6.09
N ARG A 291 -1.65 -11.93 -5.83
CA ARG A 291 -0.97 -10.95 -6.68
C ARG A 291 0.52 -10.96 -6.38
N ILE A 292 1.32 -11.31 -7.38
CA ILE A 292 2.78 -11.46 -7.22
C ILE A 292 3.56 -10.36 -7.92
N GLU A 293 2.92 -9.27 -8.36
CA GLU A 293 3.59 -8.14 -9.03
C GLU A 293 4.71 -7.55 -8.17
N PHE A 294 4.58 -7.58 -6.84
CA PHE A 294 5.62 -7.11 -5.92
C PHE A 294 6.96 -7.86 -6.12
N ALA A 295 6.94 -9.12 -6.54
CA ALA A 295 8.15 -9.89 -6.82
C ALA A 295 8.89 -9.41 -8.07
N TYR A 296 8.22 -8.65 -8.95
CA TYR A 296 8.74 -8.15 -10.21
C TYR A 296 8.98 -6.63 -10.20
N MET A 297 8.37 -5.88 -9.29
CA MET A 297 8.47 -4.42 -9.26
C MET A 297 9.73 -3.93 -8.53
N ALA A 298 10.21 -2.74 -8.90
CA ALA A 298 11.34 -2.06 -8.25
C ALA A 298 12.68 -2.83 -8.23
N ARG A 299 12.89 -3.75 -9.17
CA ARG A 299 14.11 -4.57 -9.28
C ARG A 299 14.88 -4.28 -10.57
N SER A 300 16.20 -4.56 -10.54
CA SER A 300 17.08 -4.49 -11.72
C SER A 300 17.06 -5.76 -12.57
N GLU A 301 16.52 -6.87 -12.06
CA GLU A 301 16.42 -8.16 -12.74
C GLU A 301 15.09 -8.86 -12.39
N ALA A 302 14.61 -9.72 -13.30
CA ALA A 302 13.41 -10.52 -13.09
C ALA A 302 13.64 -11.62 -12.02
N PRO A 303 12.62 -11.99 -11.22
CA PRO A 303 12.73 -13.08 -10.27
C PRO A 303 13.02 -14.41 -10.99
N GLY A 304 13.92 -15.21 -10.38
CA GLY A 304 14.25 -16.54 -10.88
C GLY A 304 13.21 -17.60 -10.48
N GLU A 305 13.34 -18.81 -11.06
CA GLU A 305 12.47 -19.95 -10.74
C GLU A 305 12.49 -20.29 -9.25
N GLU A 306 13.69 -20.38 -8.65
CA GLU A 306 13.84 -20.80 -7.25
C GLU A 306 13.21 -19.80 -6.28
N GLU A 307 13.33 -18.51 -6.58
CA GLU A 307 12.74 -17.44 -5.78
C GLU A 307 11.21 -17.51 -5.79
N LEU A 308 10.62 -17.71 -6.98
CA LEU A 308 9.17 -17.86 -7.13
C LEU A 308 8.67 -19.17 -6.49
N TYR A 309 9.42 -20.26 -6.62
CA TYR A 309 9.08 -21.54 -6.01
C TYR A 309 9.02 -21.42 -4.48
N GLU A 310 10.04 -20.83 -3.86
CA GLU A 310 10.06 -20.62 -2.41
C GLU A 310 8.95 -19.67 -1.95
N LEU A 311 8.59 -18.65 -2.74
CA LEU A 311 7.43 -17.81 -2.47
C LEU A 311 6.12 -18.63 -2.45
N PHE A 312 5.89 -19.49 -3.44
CA PHE A 312 4.66 -20.28 -3.55
C PHE A 312 4.57 -21.35 -2.46
N LYS A 313 5.69 -22.00 -2.15
CA LYS A 313 5.83 -22.96 -1.06
C LYS A 313 5.52 -22.35 0.31
N ARG A 314 6.04 -21.15 0.58
CA ARG A 314 5.69 -20.40 1.80
C ARG A 314 4.18 -20.10 1.85
N GLY A 315 3.60 -19.67 0.73
CA GLY A 315 2.16 -19.43 0.62
C GLY A 315 1.33 -20.67 0.97
N PHE A 316 1.71 -21.85 0.46
CA PHE A 316 1.04 -23.11 0.79
C PHE A 316 1.12 -23.49 2.26
N ALA A 317 2.31 -23.36 2.86
CA ALA A 317 2.52 -23.69 4.27
C ALA A 317 1.58 -22.91 5.19
N LEU A 318 1.19 -21.69 4.80
CA LEU A 318 0.28 -20.82 5.55
C LEU A 318 -1.20 -21.20 5.40
N LEU A 319 -1.57 -21.94 4.35
CA LEU A 319 -2.97 -22.21 4.00
C LEU A 319 -3.51 -23.56 4.49
N ALA A 320 -2.67 -24.38 5.14
CA ALA A 320 -3.06 -25.66 5.75
C ALA A 320 -3.84 -26.58 4.78
N GLY A 321 -3.40 -26.65 3.52
CA GLY A 321 -4.02 -27.49 2.48
C GLY A 321 -5.16 -26.84 1.70
N ARG A 322 -5.54 -25.60 2.02
CA ARG A 322 -6.49 -24.81 1.21
C ARG A 322 -5.86 -24.35 -0.11
N PRO A 323 -6.66 -24.11 -1.17
CA PRO A 323 -6.16 -23.69 -2.48
C PRO A 323 -5.42 -22.35 -2.44
N LEU A 324 -4.37 -22.27 -3.25
CA LEU A 324 -3.64 -21.05 -3.56
C LEU A 324 -3.74 -20.77 -5.06
N THR A 325 -4.42 -19.68 -5.41
CA THR A 325 -4.58 -19.26 -6.81
C THR A 325 -3.63 -18.11 -7.11
N ILE A 326 -2.56 -18.39 -7.85
CA ILE A 326 -1.59 -17.39 -8.28
C ILE A 326 -2.07 -16.75 -9.58
N ARG A 327 -2.06 -15.41 -9.63
CA ARG A 327 -2.17 -14.70 -10.90
C ARG A 327 -0.78 -14.40 -11.42
N ALA A 328 -0.51 -14.78 -12.67
CA ALA A 328 0.71 -14.37 -13.36
C ALA A 328 0.83 -12.83 -13.33
N PRO A 329 2.04 -12.25 -13.30
CA PRO A 329 2.21 -10.84 -13.02
C PRO A 329 1.55 -9.97 -14.10
N ASP A 330 0.60 -9.15 -13.68
CA ASP A 330 0.00 -8.12 -14.52
C ASP A 330 0.83 -6.84 -14.41
N ILE A 331 2.01 -6.90 -15.01
CA ILE A 331 3.00 -5.82 -15.10
C ILE A 331 3.11 -5.30 -16.55
N GLY A 332 3.72 -4.14 -16.72
CA GLY A 332 3.62 -3.35 -17.94
C GLY A 332 2.49 -2.32 -17.83
N GLY A 333 2.43 -1.41 -18.80
CA GLY A 333 1.51 -0.27 -18.73
C GLY A 333 1.98 0.80 -17.74
N ASP A 334 1.19 1.05 -16.69
CA ASP A 334 1.45 2.02 -15.62
C ASP A 334 2.42 1.51 -14.55
N LYS A 335 2.69 0.19 -14.51
CA LYS A 335 3.63 -0.42 -13.55
C LYS A 335 5.02 -0.57 -14.17
N PRO A 336 6.03 0.23 -13.75
CA PRO A 336 7.35 0.21 -14.36
C PRO A 336 8.09 -1.10 -14.08
N VAL A 337 8.70 -1.66 -15.13
CA VAL A 337 9.51 -2.89 -15.07
C VAL A 337 10.93 -2.56 -15.52
N ASN A 338 11.77 -2.12 -14.57
CA ASN A 338 13.07 -1.50 -14.87
C ASN A 338 14.06 -2.42 -15.59
N PHE A 339 13.88 -3.74 -15.50
CA PHE A 339 14.74 -4.73 -16.16
C PHE A 339 14.30 -5.08 -17.59
N LEU A 340 13.22 -4.47 -18.08
CA LEU A 340 12.77 -4.58 -19.47
C LEU A 340 12.81 -3.22 -20.15
N GLU A 341 13.39 -3.17 -21.34
CA GLU A 341 13.26 -2.02 -22.23
C GLU A 341 11.89 -2.07 -22.92
N LEU A 342 10.92 -1.40 -22.31
CA LEU A 342 9.57 -1.26 -22.88
C LEU A 342 9.43 0.09 -23.58
N PRO A 343 8.86 0.13 -24.80
CA PRO A 343 8.57 1.39 -25.47
C PRO A 343 7.54 2.17 -24.66
N ARG A 344 7.66 3.51 -24.66
CA ARG A 344 6.59 4.36 -24.10
C ARG A 344 5.38 4.27 -25.02
N GLU A 345 4.26 3.87 -24.45
CA GLU A 345 2.98 3.78 -25.16
C GLU A 345 2.08 4.97 -24.78
N PRO A 346 1.32 5.54 -25.73
CA PRO A 346 0.39 6.63 -25.45
C PRO A 346 -0.76 6.20 -24.52
N ASN A 347 -1.14 4.93 -24.56
CA ASN A 347 -2.20 4.36 -23.73
C ASN A 347 -1.68 3.08 -23.04
N PRO A 348 -0.92 3.21 -21.93
CA PRO A 348 -0.31 2.06 -21.26
C PRO A 348 -1.33 1.02 -20.81
N GLN A 349 -2.55 1.45 -20.41
CA GLN A 349 -3.64 0.53 -20.06
C GLN A 349 -4.18 -0.29 -21.23
N LEU A 350 -3.94 0.11 -22.48
CA LEU A 350 -4.35 -0.62 -23.68
C LEU A 350 -3.17 -1.33 -24.37
N GLY A 351 -1.97 -1.23 -23.78
CA GLY A 351 -0.71 -1.63 -24.40
C GLY A 351 -0.20 -3.03 -24.04
N VAL A 352 1.12 -3.15 -23.99
CA VAL A 352 1.84 -4.41 -23.72
C VAL A 352 1.94 -4.64 -22.21
N ARG A 353 0.96 -5.37 -21.67
CA ARG A 353 0.90 -5.80 -20.26
C ARG A 353 0.29 -7.18 -20.08
N GLY A 354 0.38 -7.75 -18.88
CA GLY A 354 -0.22 -9.04 -18.53
C GLY A 354 0.21 -10.16 -19.49
N ALA A 355 -0.75 -10.97 -19.98
CA ALA A 355 -0.47 -12.08 -20.89
C ALA A 355 0.39 -11.70 -22.11
N ARG A 356 0.15 -10.52 -22.72
CA ARG A 356 0.90 -10.05 -23.89
C ARG A 356 2.38 -9.85 -23.58
N LEU A 357 2.67 -9.28 -22.42
CA LEU A 357 4.05 -9.09 -21.96
C LEU A 357 4.72 -10.43 -21.63
N LEU A 358 3.98 -11.34 -20.97
CA LEU A 358 4.47 -12.69 -20.65
C LEU A 358 4.81 -13.48 -21.91
N LEU A 359 3.96 -13.45 -22.93
CA LEU A 359 4.18 -14.09 -24.22
C LEU A 359 5.31 -13.44 -25.01
N LYS A 360 5.50 -12.12 -24.90
CA LYS A 360 6.63 -11.42 -25.55
C LYS A 360 7.98 -11.77 -24.92
N TYR A 361 8.03 -11.96 -23.60
CA TYR A 361 9.27 -12.23 -22.86
C TYR A 361 9.24 -13.60 -22.18
N LYS A 362 8.89 -14.66 -22.93
CA LYS A 362 8.68 -16.02 -22.38
C LYS A 362 9.83 -16.51 -21.52
N GLU A 363 11.07 -16.43 -22.03
CA GLU A 363 12.25 -16.93 -21.32
C GLU A 363 12.54 -16.18 -20.02
N LYS A 364 12.29 -14.86 -19.99
CA LYS A 364 12.60 -14.01 -18.83
C LYS A 364 11.48 -13.99 -17.77
N LEU A 365 10.23 -14.14 -18.18
CA LEU A 365 9.07 -13.97 -17.30
C LEU A 365 8.24 -15.24 -17.14
N LEU A 366 7.76 -15.78 -18.26
CA LEU A 366 6.80 -16.88 -18.25
C LEU A 366 7.44 -18.20 -17.80
N LYS A 367 8.64 -18.50 -18.29
CA LYS A 367 9.36 -19.75 -17.99
C LYS A 367 9.69 -19.90 -16.50
N PRO A 368 10.32 -18.93 -15.80
CA PRO A 368 10.53 -19.03 -14.36
C PRO A 368 9.23 -19.23 -13.57
N LEU A 369 8.19 -18.48 -13.93
CA LEU A 369 6.87 -18.57 -13.30
C LEU A 369 6.23 -19.95 -13.46
N VAL A 370 6.24 -20.48 -14.68
CA VAL A 370 5.65 -21.77 -15.02
C VAL A 370 6.41 -22.90 -14.34
N ARG A 371 7.75 -22.94 -14.43
CA ARG A 371 8.56 -23.98 -13.79
C ARG A 371 8.40 -23.96 -12.26
N ALA A 372 8.37 -22.78 -11.65
CA ALA A 372 8.09 -22.62 -10.22
C ALA A 372 6.70 -23.13 -9.84
N SER A 373 5.68 -22.81 -10.66
CA SER A 373 4.30 -23.26 -10.44
C SER A 373 4.17 -24.79 -10.56
N LEU A 374 4.83 -25.40 -11.54
CA LEU A 374 4.84 -26.85 -11.76
C LEU A 374 5.47 -27.61 -10.58
N ARG A 375 6.56 -27.07 -10.02
CA ARG A 375 7.20 -27.60 -8.80
C ARG A 375 6.29 -27.43 -7.58
N ALA A 376 5.77 -26.22 -7.35
CA ALA A 376 4.92 -25.91 -6.21
C ALA A 376 3.59 -26.70 -6.23
N ALA A 377 3.05 -26.97 -7.42
CA ALA A 377 1.84 -27.77 -7.59
C ALA A 377 2.00 -29.22 -7.10
N VAL A 378 3.21 -29.73 -6.89
CA VAL A 378 3.44 -31.05 -6.27
C VAL A 378 3.02 -31.05 -4.78
N GLU A 379 3.03 -29.89 -4.12
CA GLU A 379 2.82 -29.75 -2.68
C GLU A 379 1.34 -29.56 -2.29
N GLY A 380 0.48 -29.06 -3.19
CA GLY A 380 -0.93 -28.77 -2.87
C GLY A 380 -1.81 -28.39 -4.06
N ASP A 381 -3.03 -27.89 -3.79
CA ASP A 381 -3.98 -27.40 -4.82
C ASP A 381 -3.54 -26.02 -5.33
N LEU A 382 -2.56 -26.02 -6.25
CA LEU A 382 -2.10 -24.81 -6.92
C LEU A 382 -2.97 -24.54 -8.14
N ARG A 383 -3.37 -23.27 -8.26
CA ARG A 383 -4.08 -22.77 -9.43
C ARG A 383 -3.27 -21.62 -10.01
N LEU A 384 -3.05 -21.63 -11.32
CA LEU A 384 -2.36 -20.56 -12.03
C LEU A 384 -3.33 -19.91 -13.01
N MET A 385 -3.50 -18.60 -12.91
CA MET A 385 -4.32 -17.83 -13.85
C MET A 385 -3.54 -16.75 -14.57
N PHE A 386 -3.88 -16.52 -15.83
CA PHE A 386 -3.25 -15.50 -16.67
C PHE A 386 -4.13 -14.24 -16.80
N PRO A 387 -3.56 -13.04 -16.58
CA PRO A 387 -4.27 -11.77 -16.71
C PRO A 387 -4.29 -11.26 -18.16
N MET A 388 -5.21 -10.34 -18.45
CA MET A 388 -5.26 -9.54 -19.68
C MET A 388 -5.34 -10.35 -20.98
N VAL A 389 -5.89 -11.57 -20.90
CA VAL A 389 -6.19 -12.39 -22.07
C VAL A 389 -7.32 -11.74 -22.86
N SER A 390 -7.19 -11.74 -24.18
CA SER A 390 -8.13 -11.11 -25.10
C SER A 390 -8.58 -12.01 -26.25
N SER A 391 -7.89 -13.13 -26.50
CA SER A 391 -8.27 -14.10 -27.53
C SER A 391 -8.06 -15.56 -27.09
N VAL A 392 -8.63 -16.51 -27.84
CA VAL A 392 -8.48 -17.95 -27.59
C VAL A 392 -7.07 -18.42 -27.91
N GLU A 393 -6.45 -17.84 -28.93
CA GLU A 393 -5.09 -18.15 -29.38
C GLU A 393 -4.05 -17.81 -28.29
N GLU A 394 -4.22 -16.69 -27.58
CA GLU A 394 -3.36 -16.34 -26.44
C GLU A 394 -3.46 -17.42 -25.34
N VAL A 395 -4.65 -17.96 -25.08
CA VAL A 395 -4.83 -19.04 -24.10
C VAL A 395 -4.20 -20.34 -24.57
N GLU A 396 -4.45 -20.74 -25.81
CA GLU A 396 -3.88 -21.95 -26.39
C GLU A 396 -2.33 -21.91 -26.33
N GLU A 397 -1.73 -20.76 -26.63
CA GLU A 397 -0.29 -20.54 -26.54
C GLU A 397 0.25 -20.63 -25.11
N LEU A 398 -0.43 -19.99 -24.14
CA LEU A 398 -0.06 -20.06 -22.72
C LEU A 398 -0.16 -21.47 -22.17
N VAL A 399 -1.24 -22.19 -22.49
CA VAL A 399 -1.47 -23.57 -22.01
C VAL A 399 -0.52 -24.54 -22.66
N SER A 400 -0.22 -24.40 -23.97
CA SER A 400 0.81 -25.20 -24.64
C SER A 400 2.17 -25.00 -23.96
N PHE A 401 2.55 -23.76 -23.70
CA PHE A 401 3.81 -23.44 -23.05
C PHE A 401 3.94 -24.08 -21.66
N VAL A 402 2.87 -24.07 -20.85
CA VAL A 402 2.87 -24.76 -19.53
C VAL A 402 3.12 -26.26 -19.68
N ARG A 403 2.46 -26.91 -20.65
CA ARG A 403 2.58 -28.36 -20.87
C ARG A 403 3.97 -28.72 -21.40
N GLU A 404 4.49 -27.95 -22.36
CA GLU A 404 5.83 -28.14 -22.91
C GLU A 404 6.92 -28.04 -21.84
N GLU A 405 6.83 -27.04 -20.94
CA GLU A 405 7.79 -26.93 -19.83
C GLU A 405 7.62 -28.06 -18.81
N ALA A 406 6.41 -28.56 -18.56
CA ALA A 406 6.19 -29.74 -17.73
C ALA A 406 6.89 -30.97 -18.31
N GLU A 407 6.71 -31.26 -19.60
CA GLU A 407 7.36 -32.38 -20.29
C GLU A 407 8.90 -32.24 -20.26
N ARG A 408 9.43 -31.03 -20.46
CA ARG A 408 10.88 -30.77 -20.37
C ARG A 408 11.40 -31.04 -18.97
N MET A 409 10.72 -30.56 -17.94
CA MET A 409 11.11 -30.76 -16.54
C MET A 409 11.03 -32.24 -16.12
N GLU A 410 10.03 -32.99 -16.59
CA GLU A 410 9.94 -34.44 -16.36
C GLU A 410 11.11 -35.18 -17.03
N ALA A 411 11.47 -34.79 -18.25
CA ALA A 411 12.64 -35.34 -18.94
C ALA A 411 13.97 -35.00 -18.25
N GLU A 412 14.04 -33.85 -17.57
CA GLU A 412 15.15 -33.45 -16.69
C GLU A 412 15.15 -34.21 -15.34
N GLY A 413 14.11 -35.01 -15.05
CA GLY A 413 13.98 -35.81 -13.82
C GLY A 413 13.38 -35.04 -12.63
N ALA A 414 12.80 -33.86 -12.85
CA ALA A 414 12.13 -33.10 -11.81
C ALA A 414 10.73 -33.65 -11.51
N ALA A 415 10.33 -33.65 -10.24
CA ALA A 415 8.95 -33.90 -9.86
C ALA A 415 8.09 -32.67 -10.20
N VAL A 416 7.09 -32.84 -11.06
CA VAL A 416 6.16 -31.78 -11.44
C VAL A 416 4.72 -32.25 -11.38
N ARG A 417 3.80 -31.29 -11.26
CA ARG A 417 2.37 -31.51 -11.42
C ARG A 417 1.77 -30.33 -12.17
N LEU A 418 0.86 -30.59 -13.12
CA LEU A 418 0.13 -29.51 -13.77
C LEU A 418 -0.81 -28.83 -12.74
N PRO A 419 -0.67 -27.52 -12.49
CA PRO A 419 -1.66 -26.79 -11.70
C PRO A 419 -2.98 -26.69 -12.47
N LYS A 420 -4.06 -26.38 -11.77
CA LYS A 420 -5.30 -25.97 -12.45
C LYS A 420 -5.03 -24.65 -13.18
N LEU A 421 -5.30 -24.62 -14.47
CA LEU A 421 -5.08 -23.42 -15.28
C LEU A 421 -6.37 -22.63 -15.42
N GLY A 422 -6.28 -21.32 -15.34
CA GLY A 422 -7.41 -20.42 -15.54
C GLY A 422 -7.01 -19.12 -16.20
N VAL A 423 -7.98 -18.27 -16.43
CA VAL A 423 -7.75 -16.90 -16.93
C VAL A 423 -8.56 -15.90 -16.13
N MET A 424 -8.02 -14.70 -16.04
CA MET A 424 -8.79 -13.57 -15.55
C MET A 424 -9.59 -12.97 -16.72
N VAL A 425 -10.91 -13.00 -16.61
CA VAL A 425 -11.84 -12.37 -17.56
C VAL A 425 -11.98 -10.91 -17.17
N GLU A 426 -11.12 -10.08 -17.75
CA GLU A 426 -11.04 -8.65 -17.44
C GLU A 426 -11.01 -7.74 -18.69
N VAL A 427 -11.00 -8.34 -19.88
CA VAL A 427 -11.16 -7.64 -21.17
C VAL A 427 -12.54 -7.98 -21.74
N PRO A 428 -13.27 -7.03 -22.35
CA PRO A 428 -14.60 -7.29 -22.90
C PRO A 428 -14.61 -8.43 -23.92
N SER A 429 -13.57 -8.58 -24.74
CA SER A 429 -13.46 -9.68 -25.70
C SER A 429 -13.39 -11.04 -24.99
N ALA A 430 -12.66 -11.16 -23.88
CA ALA A 430 -12.61 -12.40 -23.11
C ALA A 430 -13.96 -12.72 -22.44
N ALA A 431 -14.72 -11.71 -22.02
CA ALA A 431 -16.06 -11.92 -21.48
C ALA A 431 -17.03 -12.46 -22.53
N LEU A 432 -16.97 -11.93 -23.76
CA LEU A 432 -17.77 -12.41 -24.90
C LEU A 432 -17.36 -13.83 -25.34
N LEU A 433 -16.07 -14.16 -25.25
CA LEU A 433 -15.50 -15.44 -25.65
C LEU A 433 -15.42 -16.47 -24.52
N ALA A 434 -15.98 -16.20 -23.33
CA ALA A 434 -15.76 -17.02 -22.13
C ALA A 434 -16.03 -18.52 -22.35
N GLY A 435 -17.11 -18.86 -23.07
CA GLY A 435 -17.42 -20.26 -23.41
C GLY A 435 -16.36 -20.92 -24.29
N GLU A 436 -15.82 -20.19 -25.27
CA GLU A 436 -14.76 -20.68 -26.15
C GLU A 436 -13.41 -20.79 -25.43
N LEU A 437 -13.08 -19.80 -24.57
CA LEU A 437 -11.87 -19.82 -23.76
C LEU A 437 -11.83 -21.06 -22.86
N VAL A 438 -12.94 -21.41 -22.21
CA VAL A 438 -13.00 -22.64 -21.39
C VAL A 438 -12.97 -23.89 -22.26
N GLY A 439 -13.82 -23.95 -23.29
CA GLY A 439 -14.00 -25.17 -24.09
C GLY A 439 -12.78 -25.53 -24.95
N ARG A 440 -12.11 -24.55 -25.56
CA ARG A 440 -10.95 -24.75 -26.43
C ARG A 440 -9.62 -24.55 -25.71
N GLY A 441 -9.56 -23.60 -24.78
CA GLY A 441 -8.33 -23.26 -24.07
C GLY A 441 -7.89 -24.31 -23.05
N GLY A 442 -8.70 -25.33 -22.74
CA GLY A 442 -8.33 -26.36 -21.77
C GLY A 442 -8.21 -25.83 -20.35
N LEU A 443 -9.00 -24.81 -20.01
CA LEU A 443 -9.00 -24.15 -18.72
C LEU A 443 -9.87 -24.88 -17.70
N SER A 444 -9.43 -24.88 -16.45
CA SER A 444 -10.16 -25.45 -15.31
C SER A 444 -11.10 -24.43 -14.64
N PHE A 445 -10.85 -23.13 -14.78
CA PHE A 445 -11.66 -22.06 -14.17
C PHE A 445 -11.48 -20.72 -14.88
N ILE A 446 -12.39 -19.79 -14.58
CA ILE A 446 -12.30 -18.37 -14.93
C ILE A 446 -12.46 -17.53 -13.66
N SER A 447 -11.85 -16.34 -13.65
CA SER A 447 -12.02 -15.37 -12.57
C SER A 447 -12.33 -14.01 -13.16
N PHE A 448 -13.44 -13.37 -12.77
CA PHE A 448 -13.80 -12.05 -13.32
C PHE A 448 -12.99 -10.94 -12.62
N GLY A 449 -12.14 -10.27 -13.39
CA GLY A 449 -11.44 -9.07 -12.95
C GLY A 449 -12.32 -7.84 -13.19
N THR A 450 -13.32 -7.63 -12.34
CA THR A 450 -14.35 -6.60 -12.56
C THR A 450 -13.80 -5.18 -12.60
N ASN A 451 -12.68 -4.90 -11.93
CA ASN A 451 -12.08 -3.57 -11.94
C ASN A 451 -11.65 -3.15 -13.36
N ASP A 452 -10.89 -4.00 -14.03
CA ASP A 452 -10.40 -3.74 -15.38
C ASP A 452 -11.51 -3.98 -16.42
N LEU A 453 -12.39 -4.96 -16.20
CA LEU A 453 -13.56 -5.17 -17.05
C LEU A 453 -14.46 -3.93 -17.09
N THR A 454 -14.75 -3.34 -15.94
CA THR A 454 -15.57 -2.11 -15.85
C THR A 454 -14.88 -0.96 -16.58
N GLN A 455 -13.58 -0.78 -16.36
CA GLN A 455 -12.80 0.25 -17.04
C GLN A 455 -12.89 0.14 -18.57
N TYR A 456 -12.72 -1.07 -19.12
CA TYR A 456 -12.75 -1.25 -20.58
C TYR A 456 -14.15 -1.27 -21.18
N VAL A 457 -15.16 -1.78 -20.44
CA VAL A 457 -16.55 -1.76 -20.90
C VAL A 457 -17.09 -0.33 -20.92
N LEU A 458 -16.78 0.48 -19.90
CA LEU A 458 -17.25 1.86 -19.79
C LEU A 458 -16.32 2.88 -20.46
N ALA A 459 -15.14 2.44 -20.91
CA ALA A 459 -14.07 3.31 -21.40
C ALA A 459 -13.73 4.47 -20.43
N ALA A 460 -13.74 4.18 -19.12
CA ALA A 460 -13.50 5.15 -18.05
C ALA A 460 -12.36 4.67 -17.14
N ASP A 461 -11.28 5.45 -17.07
CA ASP A 461 -10.13 5.15 -16.22
C ASP A 461 -10.50 5.32 -14.74
N ARG A 462 -10.37 4.25 -13.96
CA ARG A 462 -10.63 4.24 -12.52
C ARG A 462 -9.72 5.18 -11.72
N GLY A 463 -8.55 5.52 -12.27
CA GLY A 463 -7.60 6.46 -11.65
C GLY A 463 -7.91 7.93 -11.94
N SER A 464 -8.85 8.23 -12.84
CA SER A 464 -9.13 9.59 -13.27
C SER A 464 -10.31 10.20 -12.51
N PRO A 465 -10.10 11.23 -11.66
CA PRO A 465 -11.17 11.83 -10.84
C PRO A 465 -12.25 12.56 -11.66
N TYR A 466 -12.06 12.72 -12.96
CA TYR A 466 -13.00 13.37 -13.86
C TYR A 466 -14.04 12.41 -14.46
N VAL A 467 -13.76 11.11 -14.42
CA VAL A 467 -14.58 10.06 -15.06
C VAL A 467 -14.80 8.83 -14.18
N SER A 468 -14.18 8.77 -12.99
CA SER A 468 -14.31 7.70 -11.99
C SER A 468 -15.53 7.85 -11.11
#